data_AF-H5XBN3-F1
#
_entry.id   AF-H5XBN3-F1
#
_cell.length_a   1.000
_cell.length_b   1.000
_cell.length_c   1.000
_cell.angle_alpha   90.00
_cell.angle_beta   90.00
_cell.angle_gamma   90.00
#
_symmetry.space_group_name_H-M   'P 1'
#
loop_
_entity.id
_entity.type
_entity.pdbx_description
1 polymer ?
#
loop_
_entity_poly.entity_id
_entity_poly.type
_entity_poly.pdbx_seq_one_letter_code
_entity_poly.pdbx_strand_id
1 'polypeptide(L)'
;MRWDNQRVEGNGEQSLFGVSGLIRSVTSPEFAGVTFHEVRARSVLNRVPAASGVPFRWTVNPYRGCSHACRYCFARNTHTYLDLDAGADFDSQVVVKVNAPDVLAAQLRRPGWTREHVAMGTNTDPYQRAEGKYRLMPGIVTALARSGTPFSILTKGTVLTRDLPLLASVSADVPVGLGVSIALLDRELQRGLEPGTPSPQARLELVRRAREAGLPCGVFVAPVLPGLTDSSAALDGLLAAVADAGATGATVIPLHLRPGAREWFGRWLAREHPELVSRYRELYGRGSYVGAGYRRWLAARVAPLLRHHGLAPRSGGQERGVPGDDEADWPRGSVPEGADARAGRKGDQLSLL
;
A
#
# COMPACT_ATOMS: atom_id res chain seq x y z
N MET A 1 -1.49 -1.43 14.31
CA MET A 1 -0.05 -1.07 14.29
C MET A 1 0.22 0.01 15.32
N ARG A 2 0.76 -0.36 16.49
CA ARG A 2 1.31 0.60 17.47
C ARG A 2 2.74 0.91 17.05
N TRP A 3 3.01 2.17 16.72
CA TRP A 3 4.33 2.69 16.33
C TRP A 3 5.18 3.12 17.54
N ASP A 4 4.88 2.63 18.76
CA ASP A 4 5.60 3.02 19.99
C ASP A 4 7.12 2.72 19.93
N ASN A 5 7.54 1.78 19.07
CA ASN A 5 8.96 1.48 18.86
C ASN A 5 9.67 2.42 17.86
N GLN A 6 9.00 3.50 17.43
CA GLN A 6 9.64 4.64 16.75
C GLN A 6 9.74 5.86 17.66
N ARG A 7 9.69 5.68 18.99
CA ARG A 7 10.21 6.70 19.90
C ARG A 7 11.71 6.83 19.68
N VAL A 8 12.07 7.98 19.17
CA VAL A 8 13.45 8.40 18.91
C VAL A 8 13.95 9.05 20.20
N GLU A 9 14.69 8.30 21.01
CA GLU A 9 15.47 8.87 22.11
C GLU A 9 16.78 9.41 21.54
N GLY A 10 16.97 10.73 21.69
CA GLY A 10 18.05 11.49 21.08
C GLY A 10 19.27 11.61 21.98
N ASN A 11 20.44 11.41 21.40
CA ASN A 11 21.68 12.07 21.82
C ASN A 11 22.14 12.94 20.64
N GLY A 12 21.94 14.25 20.73
CA GLY A 12 22.80 15.26 20.12
C GLY A 12 22.80 15.48 18.60
N GLU A 13 21.79 15.07 17.82
CA GLU A 13 21.69 15.40 16.38
C GLU A 13 20.48 16.28 16.10
N GLN A 14 20.65 17.30 15.24
CA GLN A 14 19.62 18.30 14.90
C GLN A 14 18.28 17.63 14.58
N SER A 15 17.25 17.93 15.38
CA SER A 15 15.88 17.50 15.14
C SER A 15 15.08 18.64 14.54
N LEU A 16 14.55 18.46 13.33
CA LEU A 16 13.43 19.26 12.82
C LEU A 16 12.20 18.36 12.89
N PHE A 17 11.10 18.81 13.50
CA PHE A 17 9.83 18.07 13.56
C PHE A 17 9.94 16.69 14.27
N GLY A 18 10.78 16.57 15.31
CA GLY A 18 11.01 15.28 15.99
C GLY A 18 11.72 14.22 15.14
N VAL A 19 12.22 14.59 13.94
CA VAL A 19 12.95 13.70 13.03
C VAL A 19 14.44 13.71 13.39
N SER A 20 14.96 12.60 13.93
CA SER A 20 16.42 12.42 14.08
C SER A 20 17.09 12.06 12.76
N GLY A 21 18.38 12.38 12.66
CA GLY A 21 19.17 12.10 11.47
C GLY A 21 18.76 12.94 10.26
N LEU A 22 18.10 14.09 10.47
CA LEU A 22 17.84 15.06 9.42
C LEU A 22 19.18 15.52 8.83
N ILE A 23 19.27 15.42 7.51
CA ILE A 23 20.41 15.91 6.74
C ILE A 23 20.10 17.32 6.24
N ARG A 24 18.95 17.47 5.57
CA ARG A 24 18.48 18.73 4.99
C ARG A 24 17.02 18.65 4.56
N SER A 25 16.41 19.81 4.39
CA SER A 25 15.11 19.97 3.72
C SER A 25 15.32 20.56 2.32
N VAL A 26 14.72 19.96 1.31
CA VAL A 26 14.90 20.34 -0.11
C VAL A 26 13.54 20.58 -0.75
N THR A 27 13.38 21.76 -1.35
CA THR A 27 12.33 22.05 -2.33
C THR A 27 12.96 22.06 -3.71
N SER A 28 12.24 21.66 -4.76
CA SER A 28 12.70 21.93 -6.13
C SER A 28 11.54 22.25 -7.08
N PRO A 29 11.81 23.01 -8.16
CA PRO A 29 10.77 23.47 -9.08
C PRO A 29 9.93 22.33 -9.68
N GLU A 30 10.55 21.17 -9.94
CA GLU A 30 9.88 19.99 -10.52
C GLU A 30 8.84 19.36 -9.56
N PHE A 31 8.91 19.70 -8.27
CA PHE A 31 8.04 19.24 -7.20
C PHE A 31 7.43 20.43 -6.44
N ALA A 32 6.95 21.44 -7.17
CA ALA A 32 6.30 22.60 -6.59
C ALA A 32 5.22 22.19 -5.56
N GLY A 33 5.27 22.83 -4.38
CA GLY A 33 4.37 22.54 -3.26
C GLY A 33 4.76 21.33 -2.40
N VAL A 34 5.90 20.69 -2.65
CA VAL A 34 6.41 19.57 -1.84
C VAL A 34 7.81 19.90 -1.29
N THR A 35 7.99 19.68 0.00
CA THR A 35 9.28 19.72 0.70
C THR A 35 9.73 18.30 1.01
N PHE A 36 10.97 17.96 0.64
CA PHE A 36 11.58 16.69 0.98
C PHE A 36 12.52 16.85 2.19
N HIS A 37 12.25 16.14 3.27
CA HIS A 37 13.14 16.08 4.43
C HIS A 37 14.03 14.84 4.31
N GLU A 38 15.27 15.03 3.87
CA GLU A 38 16.23 13.94 3.70
C GLU A 38 16.79 13.53 5.06
N VAL A 39 16.70 12.24 5.39
CA VAL A 39 17.12 11.68 6.67
C VAL A 39 17.98 10.44 6.51
N ARG A 40 18.89 10.22 7.47
CA ARG A 40 19.58 8.94 7.65
C ARG A 40 18.77 8.06 8.59
N ALA A 41 18.18 6.99 8.06
CA ALA A 41 17.49 5.99 8.87
C ALA A 41 18.50 5.06 9.57
N ARG A 42 18.20 4.69 10.82
CA ARG A 42 18.92 3.62 11.55
C ARG A 42 18.39 2.22 11.24
N SER A 43 17.12 2.13 10.87
CA SER A 43 16.40 0.91 10.50
C SER A 43 15.34 1.23 9.46
N VAL A 44 15.09 0.29 8.54
CA VAL A 44 14.01 0.42 7.55
C VAL A 44 13.04 -0.76 7.52
N LEU A 45 13.42 -1.92 8.08
CA LEU A 45 12.50 -3.03 8.35
C LEU A 45 11.61 -2.73 9.56
N ASN A 46 10.29 -2.81 9.37
CA ASN A 46 9.29 -2.61 10.42
C ASN A 46 8.47 -3.89 10.60
N ARG A 47 8.40 -4.39 11.83
CA ARG A 47 7.63 -5.60 12.15
C ARG A 47 6.14 -5.28 12.23
N VAL A 48 5.34 -6.09 11.57
CA VAL A 48 3.88 -6.02 11.63
C VAL A 48 3.36 -6.92 12.77
N PRO A 49 2.52 -6.38 13.68
CA PRO A 49 1.90 -7.17 14.73
C PRO A 49 1.03 -8.29 14.14
N ALA A 50 1.10 -9.50 14.72
CA ALA A 50 0.34 -10.67 14.26
C ALA A 50 -1.18 -10.40 14.19
N ALA A 51 -1.70 -9.59 15.11
CA ALA A 51 -3.11 -9.19 15.15
C ALA A 51 -3.56 -8.28 13.99
N SER A 52 -2.68 -7.93 13.03
CA SER A 52 -3.04 -7.04 11.91
C SER A 52 -3.78 -7.75 10.78
N GLY A 53 -3.84 -9.09 10.79
CA GLY A 53 -4.57 -9.89 9.80
C GLY A 53 -3.96 -9.94 8.40
N VAL A 54 -2.86 -9.22 8.12
CA VAL A 54 -2.20 -9.18 6.81
C VAL A 54 -1.25 -10.36 6.59
N PRO A 55 -1.04 -10.82 5.34
CA PRO A 55 -0.23 -12.00 5.00
C PRO A 55 1.29 -11.73 5.03
N PHE A 56 1.74 -10.69 5.76
CA PHE A 56 3.14 -10.32 5.84
C PHE A 56 3.52 -9.86 7.25
N ARG A 57 4.77 -10.14 7.64
CA ARG A 57 5.30 -9.81 8.98
C ARG A 57 6.25 -8.62 8.98
N TRP A 58 6.70 -8.19 7.81
CA TRP A 58 7.66 -7.10 7.68
C TRP A 58 7.24 -6.11 6.60
N THR A 59 7.61 -4.85 6.79
CA THR A 59 7.43 -3.79 5.79
C THR A 59 8.65 -2.90 5.67
N VAL A 60 8.83 -2.32 4.49
CA VAL A 60 9.80 -1.26 4.23
C VAL A 60 9.04 -0.05 3.69
N ASN A 61 9.29 1.11 4.31
CA ASN A 61 8.73 2.39 3.88
C ASN A 61 9.90 3.35 3.65
N PRO A 62 10.34 3.54 2.38
CA PRO A 62 11.46 4.45 2.05
C PRO A 62 11.08 5.92 2.27
N TYR A 63 9.77 6.21 2.19
CA TYR A 63 9.20 7.52 2.42
C TYR A 63 8.27 7.54 3.64
N ARG A 64 7.95 8.73 4.12
CA ARG A 64 6.81 8.98 5.00
C ARG A 64 6.14 10.27 4.54
N GLY A 65 4.81 10.24 4.46
CA GLY A 65 4.05 11.21 3.66
C GLY A 65 3.89 10.71 2.24
N CYS A 66 2.91 11.24 1.53
CA CYS A 66 2.63 10.81 0.17
C CYS A 66 1.99 11.92 -0.66
N SER A 67 2.73 12.34 -1.69
CA SER A 67 2.29 13.35 -2.67
C SER A 67 1.12 12.91 -3.56
N HIS A 68 0.64 11.67 -3.41
CA HIS A 68 -0.63 11.23 -4.00
C HIS A 68 -1.85 11.95 -3.41
N ALA A 69 -1.73 12.46 -2.18
CA ALA A 69 -2.73 13.31 -1.52
C ALA A 69 -4.15 12.70 -1.46
N CYS A 70 -4.27 11.36 -1.34
CA CYS A 70 -5.58 10.72 -1.31
C CYS A 70 -6.38 11.15 -0.07
N ARG A 71 -7.61 11.65 -0.25
CA ARG A 71 -8.45 12.20 0.83
C ARG A 71 -8.78 11.19 1.91
N TYR A 72 -8.85 9.92 1.53
CA TYR A 72 -9.19 8.78 2.39
C TYR A 72 -7.97 8.04 2.98
N CYS A 73 -6.74 8.52 2.74
CA CYS A 73 -5.53 7.77 3.09
C CYS A 73 -5.40 7.54 4.61
N PHE A 74 -5.47 6.28 5.04
CA PHE A 74 -5.39 5.92 6.46
C PHE A 74 -4.01 6.21 7.10
N ALA A 75 -2.97 6.39 6.28
CA ALA A 75 -1.60 6.64 6.74
C ALA A 75 -1.37 8.10 7.17
N ARG A 76 -2.32 8.99 6.89
CA ARG A 76 -2.30 10.41 7.24
C ARG A 76 -1.91 10.69 8.67
N ASN A 77 -2.48 9.94 9.62
CA ASN A 77 -2.18 10.10 11.04
C ASN A 77 -0.74 9.75 11.43
N THR A 78 0.07 9.18 10.52
CA THR A 78 1.49 8.99 10.82
C THR A 78 2.25 10.32 10.86
N HIS A 79 1.78 11.39 10.23
CA HIS A 79 2.45 12.69 10.30
C HIS A 79 2.35 13.35 11.68
N THR A 80 1.33 13.04 12.46
CA THR A 80 1.16 13.64 13.80
C THR A 80 2.22 13.21 14.80
N TYR A 81 2.98 12.14 14.55
CA TYR A 81 4.14 11.80 15.40
C TYR A 81 5.40 12.60 15.05
N LEU A 82 5.32 13.49 14.07
CA LEU A 82 6.38 14.44 13.70
C LEU A 82 5.98 15.88 14.04
N ASP A 83 4.95 16.08 14.87
CA ASP A 83 4.37 17.41 15.12
C ASP A 83 3.87 18.11 13.84
N LEU A 84 3.49 17.32 12.83
CA LEU A 84 2.91 17.75 11.56
C LEU A 84 1.42 17.39 11.48
N ASP A 85 0.65 18.09 10.65
CA ASP A 85 -0.78 17.81 10.49
C ASP A 85 -1.07 16.56 9.62
N ALA A 86 -2.19 15.89 9.88
CA ALA A 86 -2.59 14.68 9.13
C ALA A 86 -3.19 14.98 7.74
N GLY A 87 -3.45 16.24 7.42
CA GLY A 87 -3.99 16.75 6.17
C GLY A 87 -2.89 17.24 5.23
N ALA A 88 -2.63 18.55 5.25
CA ALA A 88 -1.82 19.23 4.24
C ALA A 88 -0.33 18.88 4.35
N ASP A 89 0.20 18.75 5.57
CA ASP A 89 1.59 18.36 5.79
C ASP A 89 1.86 16.92 5.34
N PHE A 90 0.90 16.00 5.50
CA PHE A 90 1.05 14.63 4.95
C PHE A 90 1.22 14.63 3.42
N ASP A 91 0.56 15.56 2.75
CA ASP A 91 0.56 15.68 1.29
C ASP A 91 1.82 16.37 0.76
N SER A 92 2.42 17.28 1.55
CA SER A 92 3.48 18.21 1.11
C SER A 92 4.83 18.07 1.81
N GLN A 93 4.89 17.55 3.04
CA GLN A 93 6.12 17.36 3.81
C GLN A 93 6.53 15.88 3.76
N VAL A 94 7.37 15.49 2.80
CA VAL A 94 7.76 14.09 2.58
C VAL A 94 9.12 13.80 3.21
N VAL A 95 9.16 12.92 4.21
CA VAL A 95 10.43 12.44 4.77
C VAL A 95 11.00 11.34 3.87
N VAL A 96 12.27 11.47 3.51
CA VAL A 96 12.98 10.58 2.59
C VAL A 96 14.15 9.92 3.30
N LYS A 97 14.10 8.60 3.45
CA LYS A 97 15.19 7.81 4.04
C LYS A 97 16.26 7.53 2.98
N VAL A 98 17.16 8.48 2.76
CA VAL A 98 18.10 8.45 1.61
C VAL A 98 19.05 7.26 1.62
N ASN A 99 19.33 6.69 2.80
CA ASN A 99 20.18 5.50 2.97
C ASN A 99 19.37 4.19 3.07
N ALA A 100 18.09 4.18 2.72
CA ALA A 100 17.24 3.01 2.87
C ALA A 100 17.77 1.73 2.19
N PRO A 101 18.30 1.78 0.94
CA PRO A 101 18.88 0.59 0.31
C PRO A 101 20.02 -0.04 1.13
N ASP A 102 20.97 0.78 1.59
CA ASP A 102 22.16 0.31 2.31
C ASP A 102 21.81 -0.27 3.68
N VAL A 103 20.93 0.44 4.41
CA VAL A 103 20.44 -0.01 5.72
C VAL A 103 19.68 -1.32 5.57
N LEU A 104 18.79 -1.43 4.57
CA LEU A 104 18.06 -2.66 4.31
C LEU A 104 19.02 -3.82 4.02
N ALA A 105 19.98 -3.64 3.12
CA ALA A 105 20.96 -4.65 2.78
C ALA A 105 21.75 -5.12 4.02
N ALA A 106 22.13 -4.20 4.91
CA ALA A 106 22.80 -4.55 6.17
C ALA A 106 21.89 -5.33 7.13
N GLN A 107 20.61 -4.95 7.24
CA GLN A 107 19.64 -5.66 8.09
C GLN A 107 19.35 -7.07 7.60
N LEU A 108 19.25 -7.28 6.28
CA LEU A 108 18.98 -8.58 5.66
C LEU A 108 20.17 -9.56 5.76
N ARG A 109 21.39 -9.07 5.96
CA ARG A 109 22.59 -9.91 6.17
C ARG A 109 22.74 -10.43 7.60
N ARG A 110 21.90 -10.00 8.54
CA ARG A 110 21.98 -10.44 9.94
C ARG A 110 21.70 -11.95 10.03
N PRO A 111 22.46 -12.73 10.84
CA PRO A 111 22.27 -14.18 10.94
C PRO A 111 20.85 -14.62 11.33
N GLY A 112 20.12 -13.78 12.07
CA GLY A 112 18.73 -14.06 12.48
C GLY A 112 17.67 -13.72 11.45
N TRP A 113 18.03 -13.26 10.24
CA TRP A 113 17.04 -12.95 9.21
C TRP A 113 16.51 -14.24 8.55
N THR A 114 15.22 -14.49 8.73
CA THR A 114 14.53 -15.71 8.30
C THR A 114 13.94 -15.62 6.91
N ARG A 115 14.16 -14.50 6.20
CA ARG A 115 13.60 -14.25 4.85
C ARG A 115 12.08 -14.32 4.83
N GLU A 116 11.44 -13.82 5.89
CA GLU A 116 9.99 -13.59 5.92
C GLU A 116 9.60 -12.54 4.86
N HIS A 117 8.37 -12.64 4.37
CA HIS A 117 7.82 -11.72 3.37
C HIS A 117 7.85 -10.25 3.84
N VAL A 118 8.46 -9.39 3.01
CA VAL A 118 8.52 -7.94 3.18
C VAL A 118 7.55 -7.24 2.22
N ALA A 119 6.57 -6.51 2.75
CA ALA A 119 5.62 -5.75 1.95
C ALA A 119 5.97 -4.25 1.88
N MET A 120 5.77 -3.66 0.70
CA MET A 120 5.92 -2.23 0.41
C MET A 120 4.59 -1.69 -0.13
N GLY A 121 4.32 -0.39 0.05
CA GLY A 121 3.02 0.19 -0.29
C GLY A 121 1.99 0.16 0.84
N THR A 122 2.44 0.00 2.09
CA THR A 122 1.55 -0.20 3.24
C THR A 122 1.22 1.10 3.98
N ASN A 123 2.16 2.04 4.12
CA ASN A 123 1.92 3.33 4.79
C ASN A 123 2.29 4.54 3.92
N THR A 124 3.03 4.32 2.85
CA THR A 124 3.33 5.30 1.81
C THR A 124 3.38 4.58 0.48
N ASP A 125 3.25 5.31 -0.61
CA ASP A 125 3.47 4.73 -1.92
C ASP A 125 4.96 4.72 -2.26
N PRO A 126 5.58 3.55 -2.52
CA PRO A 126 7.00 3.44 -2.86
C PRO A 126 7.35 4.06 -4.20
N TYR A 127 6.37 4.23 -5.10
CA TYR A 127 6.50 4.77 -6.45
C TYR A 127 5.75 6.09 -6.64
N GLN A 128 5.51 6.84 -5.55
CA GLN A 128 5.07 8.23 -5.65
C GLN A 128 6.09 9.09 -6.42
N ARG A 129 5.71 10.32 -6.78
CA ARG A 129 6.55 11.26 -7.54
C ARG A 129 8.00 11.39 -7.03
N ALA A 130 8.19 11.34 -5.70
CA ALA A 130 9.52 11.38 -5.06
C ALA A 130 10.49 10.32 -5.61
N GLU A 131 10.00 9.12 -5.94
CA GLU A 131 10.81 8.01 -6.47
C GLU A 131 11.37 8.29 -7.87
N GLY A 132 10.77 9.24 -8.62
CA GLY A 132 11.33 9.74 -9.87
C GLY A 132 12.67 10.45 -9.67
N LYS A 133 12.83 11.15 -8.53
CA LYS A 133 14.06 11.87 -8.13
C LYS A 133 15.03 10.97 -7.38
N TYR A 134 14.56 10.32 -6.31
CA TYR A 134 15.44 9.64 -5.36
C TYR A 134 15.88 8.25 -5.78
N ARG A 135 15.08 7.56 -6.62
CA ARG A 135 15.41 6.24 -7.16
C ARG A 135 15.86 5.22 -6.09
N LEU A 136 15.16 5.16 -4.95
CA LEU A 136 15.52 4.27 -3.84
C LEU A 136 15.06 2.83 -4.11
N MET A 137 13.99 2.65 -4.88
CA MET A 137 13.38 1.34 -5.09
C MET A 137 14.29 0.32 -5.80
N PRO A 138 15.06 0.66 -6.85
CA PRO A 138 15.99 -0.30 -7.47
C PRO A 138 16.99 -0.89 -6.48
N GLY A 139 17.53 -0.07 -5.57
CA GLY A 139 18.45 -0.53 -4.53
C GLY A 139 17.76 -1.42 -3.48
N ILE A 140 16.54 -1.07 -3.08
CA ILE A 140 15.70 -1.86 -2.15
C ILE A 140 15.36 -3.22 -2.75
N VAL A 141 14.88 -3.26 -4.00
CA VAL A 141 14.56 -4.47 -4.75
C VAL A 141 15.79 -5.37 -4.88
N THR A 142 16.92 -4.79 -5.26
CA THR A 142 18.20 -5.53 -5.37
C THR A 142 18.63 -6.12 -4.02
N ALA A 143 18.48 -5.38 -2.92
CA ALA A 143 18.84 -5.88 -1.59
C ALA A 143 17.95 -7.06 -1.15
N LEU A 144 16.64 -6.97 -1.39
CA LEU A 144 15.69 -8.06 -1.10
C LEU A 144 16.01 -9.30 -1.94
N ALA A 145 16.16 -9.14 -3.25
CA ALA A 145 16.49 -10.22 -4.18
C ALA A 145 17.79 -10.94 -3.82
N ARG A 146 18.89 -10.19 -3.62
CA ARG A 146 20.20 -10.77 -3.24
C ARG A 146 20.18 -11.54 -1.92
N SER A 147 19.29 -11.17 -1.01
CA SER A 147 19.14 -11.87 0.27
C SER A 147 18.25 -13.11 0.19
N GLY A 148 17.59 -13.35 -0.96
CA GLY A 148 16.59 -14.41 -1.11
C GLY A 148 15.26 -14.10 -0.41
N THR A 149 14.98 -12.82 -0.12
CA THR A 149 13.80 -12.41 0.65
C THR A 149 12.61 -12.18 -0.29
N PRO A 150 11.49 -12.91 -0.12
CA PRO A 150 10.29 -12.67 -0.90
C PRO A 150 9.69 -11.30 -0.53
N PHE A 151 9.17 -10.58 -1.52
CA PHE A 151 8.65 -9.24 -1.30
C PHE A 151 7.44 -8.91 -2.17
N SER A 152 6.60 -8.00 -1.69
CA SER A 152 5.51 -7.46 -2.52
C SER A 152 5.51 -5.95 -2.57
N ILE A 153 5.00 -5.42 -3.69
CA ILE A 153 4.85 -3.99 -3.94
C ILE A 153 3.37 -3.72 -4.22
N LEU A 154 2.76 -2.83 -3.44
CA LEU A 154 1.47 -2.21 -3.76
C LEU A 154 1.66 -0.74 -4.12
N THR A 155 1.11 -0.28 -5.24
CA THR A 155 1.26 1.11 -5.66
C THR A 155 0.07 1.67 -6.45
N LYS A 156 -0.04 2.99 -6.47
CA LYS A 156 -0.84 3.80 -7.41
C LYS A 156 0.04 4.54 -8.42
N GLY A 157 1.37 4.55 -8.22
CA GLY A 157 2.33 5.32 -8.97
C GLY A 157 2.85 4.60 -10.22
N THR A 158 2.86 5.30 -11.36
CA THR A 158 3.30 4.75 -12.65
C THR A 158 4.83 4.78 -12.83
N VAL A 159 5.56 5.39 -11.89
CA VAL A 159 7.04 5.33 -11.86
C VAL A 159 7.54 3.89 -11.81
N LEU A 160 6.74 2.97 -11.24
CA LEU A 160 7.00 1.52 -11.25
C LEU A 160 7.33 0.98 -12.65
N THR A 161 6.75 1.54 -13.72
CA THR A 161 7.00 1.11 -15.11
C THR A 161 8.50 1.07 -15.46
N ARG A 162 9.27 2.02 -14.91
CA ARG A 162 10.73 2.10 -15.07
C ARG A 162 11.45 0.84 -14.56
N ASP A 163 10.93 0.26 -13.49
CA ASP A 163 11.58 -0.83 -12.75
C ASP A 163 11.01 -2.20 -13.11
N LEU A 164 10.02 -2.30 -14.00
CA LEU A 164 9.47 -3.58 -14.47
C LEU A 164 10.54 -4.54 -15.02
N PRO A 165 11.55 -4.11 -15.80
CA PRO A 165 12.62 -5.02 -16.24
C PRO A 165 13.43 -5.61 -15.08
N LEU A 166 13.70 -4.80 -14.04
CA LEU A 166 14.38 -5.27 -12.83
C LEU A 166 13.50 -6.26 -12.06
N LEU A 167 12.21 -5.96 -11.89
CA LEU A 167 11.27 -6.82 -11.19
C LEU A 167 11.09 -8.16 -11.91
N ALA A 168 10.98 -8.15 -13.25
CA ALA A 168 10.93 -9.36 -14.06
C ALA A 168 12.19 -10.20 -13.87
N SER A 169 13.37 -9.57 -13.92
CA SER A 169 14.67 -10.23 -13.69
C SER A 169 14.74 -10.90 -12.32
N VAL A 170 14.45 -10.18 -11.23
CA VAL A 170 14.56 -10.75 -9.87
C VAL A 170 13.45 -11.74 -9.54
N SER A 171 12.30 -11.69 -10.23
CA SER A 171 11.21 -12.65 -10.04
C SER A 171 11.57 -14.07 -10.45
N ALA A 172 12.65 -14.24 -11.23
CA ALA A 172 13.21 -15.56 -11.54
C ALA A 172 13.92 -16.20 -10.33
N ASP A 173 14.42 -15.39 -9.39
CA ASP A 173 15.23 -15.85 -8.26
C ASP A 173 14.46 -15.84 -6.93
N VAL A 174 13.57 -14.87 -6.74
CA VAL A 174 12.80 -14.69 -5.51
C VAL A 174 11.32 -14.51 -5.80
N PRO A 175 10.41 -15.02 -4.95
CA PRO A 175 8.99 -14.74 -5.09
C PRO A 175 8.71 -13.23 -4.99
N VAL A 176 8.04 -12.67 -6.00
CA VAL A 176 7.64 -11.26 -6.06
C VAL A 176 6.13 -11.16 -6.23
N GLY A 177 5.48 -10.40 -5.33
CA GLY A 177 4.09 -10.01 -5.46
C GLY A 177 3.97 -8.57 -6.01
N LEU A 178 3.07 -8.35 -6.96
CA LEU A 178 2.79 -7.02 -7.49
C LEU A 178 1.30 -6.69 -7.45
N GLY A 179 0.99 -5.54 -6.84
CA GLY A 179 -0.35 -5.01 -6.68
C GLY A 179 -0.46 -3.58 -7.19
N VAL A 180 -1.55 -3.28 -7.90
CA VAL A 180 -1.90 -1.91 -8.30
C VAL A 180 -3.25 -1.53 -7.71
N SER A 181 -3.36 -0.36 -7.08
CA SER A 181 -4.66 0.12 -6.58
C SER A 181 -5.38 0.96 -7.64
N ILE A 182 -6.56 0.49 -8.07
CA ILE A 182 -7.43 1.18 -9.04
C ILE A 182 -8.85 1.16 -8.48
N ALA A 183 -9.25 2.26 -7.85
CA ALA A 183 -10.54 2.37 -7.17
C ALA A 183 -11.62 3.12 -7.98
N LEU A 184 -11.19 3.92 -8.96
CA LEU A 184 -12.00 4.91 -9.64
C LEU A 184 -11.69 4.83 -11.13
N LEU A 185 -12.70 4.77 -12.00
CA LEU A 185 -12.54 5.01 -13.45
C LEU A 185 -12.90 6.45 -13.83
N ASP A 186 -13.85 7.04 -13.11
CA ASP A 186 -14.26 8.42 -13.29
C ASP A 186 -13.09 9.37 -12.97
N ARG A 187 -12.72 10.17 -13.97
CA ARG A 187 -11.55 11.06 -13.90
C ARG A 187 -11.81 12.27 -13.00
N GLU A 188 -13.04 12.75 -12.91
CA GLU A 188 -13.41 13.90 -12.09
C GLU A 188 -13.40 13.50 -10.62
N LEU A 189 -14.10 12.40 -10.28
CA LEU A 189 -14.11 11.85 -8.94
C LEU A 189 -12.69 11.47 -8.47
N GLN A 190 -11.87 10.90 -9.36
CA GLN A 190 -10.47 10.62 -9.07
C GLN A 190 -9.64 11.88 -8.78
N ARG A 191 -9.82 12.97 -9.53
CA ARG A 191 -9.14 14.24 -9.23
C ARG A 191 -9.56 14.81 -7.89
N GLY A 192 -10.84 14.69 -7.52
CA GLY A 192 -11.33 15.14 -6.20
C GLY A 192 -10.74 14.35 -5.04
N LEU A 193 -10.64 13.03 -5.19
CA LEU A 193 -10.25 12.10 -4.11
C LEU A 193 -8.76 11.79 -4.05
N GLU A 194 -8.07 11.73 -5.18
CA GLU A 194 -6.67 11.33 -5.30
C GLU A 194 -5.90 12.25 -6.25
N PRO A 195 -5.88 13.58 -6.01
CA PRO A 195 -5.40 14.57 -6.98
C PRO A 195 -3.94 14.37 -7.42
N GLY A 196 -3.11 13.76 -6.57
CA GLY A 196 -1.70 13.51 -6.87
C GLY A 196 -1.43 12.15 -7.51
N THR A 197 -2.44 11.29 -7.70
CA THR A 197 -2.24 9.97 -8.35
C THR A 197 -2.32 10.07 -9.88
N PRO A 198 -1.62 9.19 -10.61
CA PRO A 198 -1.84 8.99 -12.04
C PRO A 198 -3.31 8.67 -12.36
N SER A 199 -3.71 8.98 -13.60
CA SER A 199 -5.08 8.71 -14.05
C SER A 199 -5.44 7.24 -13.92
N PRO A 200 -6.73 6.90 -13.80
CA PRO A 200 -7.19 5.52 -13.87
C PRO A 200 -6.63 4.78 -15.09
N GLN A 201 -6.66 5.41 -16.27
CA GLN A 201 -6.15 4.86 -17.51
C GLN A 201 -4.64 4.59 -17.45
N ALA A 202 -3.86 5.48 -16.86
CA ALA A 202 -2.42 5.28 -16.69
C ALA A 202 -2.09 4.16 -15.70
N ARG A 203 -2.96 3.91 -14.71
CA ARG A 203 -2.81 2.77 -13.79
C ARG A 203 -3.21 1.45 -14.45
N LEU A 204 -4.24 1.44 -15.30
CA LEU A 204 -4.58 0.26 -16.12
C LEU A 204 -3.45 -0.06 -17.11
N GLU A 205 -2.85 0.97 -17.72
CA GLU A 205 -1.64 0.84 -18.54
C GLU A 205 -0.48 0.19 -17.78
N LEU A 206 -0.26 0.59 -16.52
CA LEU A 206 0.76 -0.03 -15.68
C LEU A 206 0.49 -1.52 -15.44
N VAL A 207 -0.77 -1.92 -15.20
CA VAL A 207 -1.16 -3.33 -15.07
C VAL A 207 -0.78 -4.08 -16.34
N ARG A 208 -1.19 -3.59 -17.51
CA ARG A 208 -0.89 -4.24 -18.79
C ARG A 208 0.61 -4.37 -19.04
N ARG A 209 1.39 -3.33 -18.80
CA ARG A 209 2.87 -3.39 -18.93
C ARG A 209 3.51 -4.37 -17.98
N ALA A 210 3.01 -4.48 -16.75
CA ALA A 210 3.48 -5.50 -15.81
C ALA A 210 3.21 -6.92 -16.34
N ARG A 211 2.03 -7.14 -16.93
CA ARG A 211 1.67 -8.42 -17.55
C ARG A 211 2.51 -8.74 -18.79
N GLU A 212 2.76 -7.75 -19.65
CA GLU A 212 3.65 -7.86 -20.81
C GLU A 212 5.09 -8.20 -20.40
N ALA A 213 5.54 -7.69 -19.24
CA ALA A 213 6.83 -8.05 -18.63
C ALA A 213 6.84 -9.44 -17.95
N GLY A 214 5.75 -10.22 -18.05
CA GLY A 214 5.63 -11.56 -17.49
C GLY A 214 5.27 -11.61 -15.99
N LEU A 215 5.09 -10.47 -15.33
CA LEU A 215 4.82 -10.41 -13.89
C LEU A 215 3.32 -10.57 -13.61
N PRO A 216 2.89 -11.43 -12.66
CA PRO A 216 1.51 -11.41 -12.19
C PRO A 216 1.22 -10.06 -11.52
N CYS A 217 -0.01 -9.56 -11.67
CA CYS A 217 -0.38 -8.23 -11.18
C CYS A 217 -1.82 -8.26 -10.66
N GLY A 218 -1.97 -8.28 -9.34
CA GLY A 218 -3.27 -8.18 -8.69
C GLY A 218 -3.74 -6.73 -8.63
N VAL A 219 -5.06 -6.51 -8.70
CA VAL A 219 -5.64 -5.17 -8.56
C VAL A 219 -6.44 -5.04 -7.27
N PHE A 220 -6.19 -3.94 -6.56
CA PHE A 220 -6.97 -3.55 -5.39
C PHE A 220 -7.97 -2.49 -5.81
N VAL A 221 -9.25 -2.88 -5.88
CA VAL A 221 -10.37 -1.96 -5.98
C VAL A 221 -10.63 -1.41 -4.58
N ALA A 222 -9.76 -0.49 -4.17
CA ALA A 222 -9.68 -0.01 -2.80
C ALA A 222 -9.37 1.49 -2.75
N PRO A 223 -10.30 2.33 -2.23
CA PRO A 223 -11.56 1.95 -1.59
C PRO A 223 -12.78 1.92 -2.52
N VAL A 224 -13.76 1.06 -2.23
CA VAL A 224 -15.15 1.27 -2.64
C VAL A 224 -15.83 2.27 -1.72
N LEU A 225 -16.47 3.27 -2.31
CA LEU A 225 -17.05 4.43 -1.64
C LEU A 225 -18.58 4.32 -1.64
N PRO A 226 -19.21 4.15 -0.46
CA PRO A 226 -20.66 4.01 -0.37
C PRO A 226 -21.42 5.16 -1.03
N GLY A 227 -22.29 4.87 -2.00
CA GLY A 227 -23.06 5.87 -2.75
C GLY A 227 -22.32 6.56 -3.90
N LEU A 228 -21.01 6.34 -4.06
CA LEU A 228 -20.21 6.92 -5.14
C LEU A 228 -19.72 5.86 -6.12
N THR A 229 -19.23 4.72 -5.62
CA THR A 229 -18.63 3.66 -6.45
C THR A 229 -19.11 2.25 -6.12
N ASP A 230 -20.17 2.12 -5.33
CA ASP A 230 -20.73 0.84 -4.86
C ASP A 230 -21.94 0.36 -5.67
N SER A 231 -22.29 1.04 -6.77
CA SER A 231 -23.35 0.60 -7.69
C SER A 231 -22.87 -0.61 -8.52
N SER A 232 -23.80 -1.50 -8.90
CA SER A 232 -23.44 -2.66 -9.72
C SER A 232 -22.79 -2.25 -11.04
N ALA A 233 -23.32 -1.22 -11.70
CA ALA A 233 -22.77 -0.73 -12.97
C ALA A 233 -21.35 -0.17 -12.82
N ALA A 234 -21.08 0.60 -11.76
CA ALA A 234 -19.74 1.15 -11.51
C ALA A 234 -18.72 0.04 -11.19
N LEU A 235 -19.11 -0.93 -10.37
CA LEU A 235 -18.26 -2.07 -10.02
C LEU A 235 -18.01 -2.96 -11.24
N ASP A 236 -19.04 -3.26 -12.02
CA ASP A 236 -18.95 -4.09 -13.22
C ASP A 236 -18.04 -3.44 -14.27
N GLY A 237 -18.26 -2.15 -14.57
CA GLY A 237 -17.41 -1.40 -15.51
C GLY A 237 -15.95 -1.30 -15.07
N LEU A 238 -15.69 -1.11 -13.77
CA LEU A 238 -14.32 -1.11 -13.23
C LEU A 238 -13.67 -2.49 -13.33
N LEU A 239 -14.39 -3.56 -12.97
CA LEU A 239 -13.85 -4.92 -13.04
C LEU A 239 -13.61 -5.36 -14.48
N ALA A 240 -14.48 -4.99 -15.42
CA ALA A 240 -14.26 -5.20 -16.84
C ALA A 240 -12.97 -4.54 -17.31
N ALA A 241 -12.78 -3.25 -17.02
CA ALA A 241 -11.56 -2.53 -17.41
C ALA A 241 -10.29 -3.12 -16.78
N VAL A 242 -10.38 -3.61 -15.53
CA VAL A 242 -9.29 -4.30 -14.83
C VAL A 242 -8.95 -5.64 -15.49
N ALA A 243 -9.96 -6.42 -15.89
CA ALA A 243 -9.78 -7.67 -16.62
C ALA A 243 -9.17 -7.43 -18.00
N ASP A 244 -9.65 -6.42 -18.74
CA ASP A 244 -9.13 -6.03 -20.06
C ASP A 244 -7.66 -5.60 -19.99
N ALA A 245 -7.23 -4.99 -18.88
CA ALA A 245 -5.82 -4.66 -18.63
C ALA A 245 -4.94 -5.89 -18.33
N GLY A 246 -5.53 -7.09 -18.20
CA GLY A 246 -4.84 -8.35 -17.98
C GLY A 246 -4.54 -8.67 -16.51
N ALA A 247 -5.20 -8.01 -15.56
CA ALA A 247 -5.00 -8.26 -14.13
C ALA A 247 -5.16 -9.76 -13.80
N THR A 248 -4.31 -10.27 -12.91
CA THR A 248 -4.35 -11.68 -12.52
C THR A 248 -5.43 -11.99 -11.49
N GLY A 249 -5.96 -10.98 -10.82
CA GLY A 249 -7.07 -11.09 -9.89
C GLY A 249 -7.41 -9.71 -9.35
N ALA A 250 -8.59 -9.60 -8.74
CA ALA A 250 -9.00 -8.37 -8.10
C ALA A 250 -9.61 -8.62 -6.73
N THR A 251 -9.32 -7.69 -5.81
CA THR A 251 -9.91 -7.66 -4.48
C THR A 251 -10.59 -6.31 -4.28
N VAL A 252 -11.82 -6.36 -3.78
CA VAL A 252 -12.65 -5.18 -3.59
C VAL A 252 -12.75 -4.90 -2.10
N ILE A 253 -12.36 -3.69 -1.69
CA ILE A 253 -12.23 -3.34 -0.28
C ILE A 253 -13.06 -2.09 0.00
N PRO A 254 -14.00 -2.11 0.96
CA PRO A 254 -14.73 -0.91 1.34
C PRO A 254 -13.78 0.13 1.95
N LEU A 255 -14.18 1.39 1.85
CA LEU A 255 -13.48 2.49 2.49
C LEU A 255 -13.24 2.24 4.00
N HIS A 256 -12.03 2.61 4.44
CA HIS A 256 -11.60 2.54 5.83
C HIS A 256 -11.24 3.96 6.33
N LEU A 257 -12.01 4.48 7.29
CA LEU A 257 -11.86 5.84 7.82
C LEU A 257 -11.28 5.84 9.24
N ARG A 258 -9.95 5.66 9.32
CA ARG A 258 -9.17 5.86 10.56
C ARG A 258 -9.14 7.34 10.98
N PRO A 259 -8.86 7.64 12.26
CA PRO A 259 -8.51 9.00 12.68
C PRO A 259 -7.43 9.61 11.78
N GLY A 260 -7.52 10.91 11.52
CA GLY A 260 -6.73 11.66 10.54
C GLY A 260 -7.33 11.59 9.12
N ALA A 261 -7.65 10.39 8.64
CA ALA A 261 -8.27 10.20 7.32
C ALA A 261 -9.75 10.59 7.33
N ARG A 262 -10.47 10.26 8.41
CA ARG A 262 -11.90 10.52 8.59
C ARG A 262 -12.24 12.00 8.48
N GLU A 263 -11.47 12.86 9.15
CA GLU A 263 -11.71 14.28 9.22
C GLU A 263 -11.42 14.94 7.86
N TRP A 264 -10.37 14.49 7.18
CA TRP A 264 -10.00 14.99 5.85
C TRP A 264 -11.00 14.55 4.78
N PHE A 265 -11.36 13.26 4.76
CA PHE A 265 -12.39 12.73 3.88
C PHE A 265 -13.76 13.36 4.16
N GLY A 266 -14.14 13.53 5.44
CA GLY A 266 -15.41 14.12 5.83
C GLY A 266 -15.56 15.58 5.38
N ARG A 267 -14.48 16.38 5.46
CA ARG A 267 -14.46 17.75 4.92
C ARG A 267 -14.61 17.79 3.40
N TRP A 268 -14.00 16.85 2.69
CA TRP A 268 -14.19 16.70 1.24
C TRP A 268 -15.63 16.30 0.93
N LEU A 269 -16.16 15.28 1.61
CA LEU A 269 -17.51 14.77 1.39
C LEU A 269 -18.57 15.84 1.65
N ALA A 270 -18.45 16.61 2.75
CA ALA A 270 -19.42 17.66 3.06
C ALA A 270 -19.46 18.81 2.05
N ARG A 271 -18.37 19.03 1.31
CA ARG A 271 -18.28 20.07 0.29
C ARG A 271 -18.75 19.57 -1.08
N GLU A 272 -18.30 18.39 -1.49
CA GLU A 272 -18.55 17.87 -2.84
C GLU A 272 -19.84 17.03 -2.93
N HIS A 273 -20.21 16.34 -1.85
CA HIS A 273 -21.34 15.41 -1.77
C HIS A 273 -22.12 15.55 -0.46
N PRO A 274 -22.66 16.74 -0.15
CA PRO A 274 -23.36 17.01 1.11
C PRO A 274 -24.52 16.04 1.39
N GLU A 275 -25.17 15.53 0.34
CA GLU A 275 -26.25 14.55 0.40
C GLU A 275 -25.83 13.20 0.99
N LEU A 276 -24.54 12.84 0.89
CA LEU A 276 -24.02 11.57 1.40
C LEU A 276 -23.54 11.65 2.85
N VAL A 277 -23.41 12.84 3.43
CA VAL A 277 -22.84 13.02 4.78
C VAL A 277 -23.57 12.20 5.85
N SER A 278 -24.91 12.23 5.84
CA SER A 278 -25.72 11.48 6.81
C SER A 278 -25.49 9.97 6.69
N ARG A 279 -25.44 9.45 5.46
CA ARG A 279 -25.16 8.03 5.18
C ARG A 279 -23.78 7.61 5.68
N TYR A 280 -22.76 8.43 5.47
CA TYR A 280 -21.41 8.13 5.97
C TYR A 280 -21.32 8.20 7.51
N ARG A 281 -22.04 9.12 8.16
CA ARG A 281 -22.13 9.15 9.63
C ARG A 281 -22.77 7.89 10.18
N GLU A 282 -23.78 7.35 9.52
CA GLU A 282 -24.40 6.08 9.89
C GLU A 282 -23.43 4.91 9.72
N LEU A 283 -22.80 4.80 8.54
CA LEU A 283 -21.92 3.68 8.20
C LEU A 283 -20.63 3.63 9.02
N TYR A 284 -20.08 4.78 9.40
CA TYR A 284 -18.78 4.91 10.10
C TYR A 284 -18.89 5.48 11.53
N GLY A 285 -20.11 5.68 12.04
CA GLY A 285 -20.32 6.27 13.37
C GLY A 285 -19.77 5.42 14.53
N ARG A 286 -19.67 4.10 14.33
CA ARG A 286 -19.24 3.15 15.38
C ARG A 286 -17.76 2.76 15.31
N GLY A 287 -17.03 3.16 14.27
CA GLY A 287 -15.67 2.66 14.07
C GLY A 287 -15.05 3.11 12.75
N SER A 288 -13.81 2.66 12.50
CA SER A 288 -13.11 3.00 11.26
C SER A 288 -13.56 2.17 10.06
N TYR A 289 -14.13 1.00 10.31
CA TYR A 289 -14.68 0.10 9.30
C TYR A 289 -16.19 0.29 9.16
N VAL A 290 -16.69 0.04 7.95
CA VAL A 290 -18.13 -0.14 7.71
C VAL A 290 -18.71 -1.27 8.58
N GLY A 291 -20.02 -1.26 8.81
CA GLY A 291 -20.70 -2.36 9.50
C GLY A 291 -20.70 -3.68 8.71
N ALA A 292 -20.87 -4.81 9.42
CA ALA A 292 -20.90 -6.14 8.80
C ALA A 292 -22.02 -6.31 7.76
N GLY A 293 -23.14 -5.59 7.92
CA GLY A 293 -24.23 -5.59 6.93
C GLY A 293 -23.80 -5.05 5.57
N TYR A 294 -23.11 -3.89 5.56
CA TYR A 294 -22.60 -3.31 4.32
C TYR A 294 -21.51 -4.20 3.67
N ARG A 295 -20.62 -4.80 4.48
CA ARG A 295 -19.62 -5.75 3.96
C ARG A 295 -20.26 -6.94 3.25
N ARG A 296 -21.20 -7.63 3.91
CA ARG A 296 -21.92 -8.77 3.30
C ARG A 296 -22.66 -8.37 2.04
N TRP A 297 -23.31 -7.20 2.04
CA TRP A 297 -24.00 -6.68 0.86
C TRP A 297 -23.03 -6.41 -0.30
N LEU A 298 -21.88 -5.78 -0.03
CA LEU A 298 -20.87 -5.51 -1.05
C LEU A 298 -20.26 -6.81 -1.58
N ALA A 299 -19.92 -7.75 -0.69
CA ALA A 299 -19.40 -9.06 -1.06
C ALA A 299 -20.39 -9.84 -1.96
N ALA A 300 -21.67 -9.89 -1.59
CA ALA A 300 -22.71 -10.55 -2.38
C ALA A 300 -22.88 -9.93 -3.77
N ARG A 301 -22.70 -8.60 -3.89
CA ARG A 301 -22.74 -7.87 -5.17
C ARG A 301 -21.52 -8.13 -6.03
N VAL A 302 -20.34 -8.13 -5.44
CA VAL A 302 -19.05 -8.19 -6.14
C VAL A 302 -18.68 -9.62 -6.55
N ALA A 303 -18.99 -10.62 -5.73
CA ALA A 303 -18.62 -12.01 -5.98
C ALA A 303 -19.04 -12.54 -7.38
N PRO A 304 -20.29 -12.34 -7.86
CA PRO A 304 -20.65 -12.75 -9.22
C PRO A 304 -19.88 -11.98 -10.30
N LEU A 305 -19.61 -10.69 -10.10
CA LEU A 305 -18.86 -9.87 -11.07
C LEU A 305 -17.40 -10.31 -11.17
N LEU A 306 -16.74 -10.59 -10.04
CA LEU A 306 -15.38 -11.14 -10.03
C LEU A 306 -15.29 -12.47 -10.78
N ARG A 307 -16.29 -13.35 -10.63
CA ARG A 307 -16.36 -14.60 -11.38
C ARG A 307 -16.59 -14.36 -12.87
N HIS A 308 -17.52 -13.47 -13.21
CA HIS A 308 -17.85 -13.12 -14.58
C HIS A 308 -16.63 -12.62 -15.36
N HIS A 309 -15.82 -11.77 -14.73
CA HIS A 309 -14.61 -11.19 -15.33
C HIS A 309 -13.34 -12.04 -15.13
N GLY A 310 -13.44 -13.24 -14.55
CA GLY A 310 -12.29 -14.12 -14.32
C GLY A 310 -11.27 -13.59 -13.29
N LEU A 311 -11.69 -12.67 -12.42
CA LEU A 311 -10.86 -11.99 -11.43
C LEU A 311 -10.99 -12.56 -10.01
N ALA A 312 -11.83 -13.57 -9.81
CA ALA A 312 -12.09 -14.16 -8.50
C ALA A 312 -10.81 -14.74 -7.84
N PRO A 313 -10.67 -14.63 -6.50
CA PRO A 313 -9.62 -15.31 -5.76
C PRO A 313 -9.69 -16.83 -5.93
N ARG A 314 -8.57 -17.54 -5.74
CA ARG A 314 -8.59 -19.02 -5.75
C ARG A 314 -9.41 -19.53 -4.56
N SER A 315 -10.38 -20.39 -4.83
CA SER A 315 -11.04 -21.21 -3.82
C SER A 315 -9.96 -22.01 -3.06
N GLY A 316 -9.84 -21.81 -1.74
CA GLY A 316 -8.91 -22.56 -0.90
C GLY A 316 -7.50 -21.94 -0.71
N GLY A 317 -7.27 -20.69 -1.13
CA GLY A 317 -6.07 -19.95 -0.73
C GLY A 317 -6.01 -19.71 0.79
N GLN A 318 -4.81 -19.74 1.37
CA GLN A 318 -4.58 -19.41 2.79
C GLN A 318 -4.45 -17.90 3.04
N GLU A 319 -4.34 -17.09 1.98
CA GLU A 319 -4.09 -15.64 2.03
C GLU A 319 -5.37 -14.81 2.25
N ARG A 320 -6.12 -15.16 3.30
CA ARG A 320 -7.24 -14.35 3.81
C ARG A 320 -6.72 -13.23 4.71
N GLY A 321 -7.45 -12.12 4.78
CA GLY A 321 -7.17 -11.07 5.77
C GLY A 321 -6.73 -9.76 5.14
N VAL A 322 -7.53 -9.25 4.22
CA VAL A 322 -7.48 -7.83 3.90
C VAL A 322 -7.79 -7.03 5.18
N PRO A 323 -7.03 -5.98 5.53
CA PRO A 323 -7.31 -5.20 6.74
C PRO A 323 -8.74 -4.66 6.78
N GLY A 324 -9.54 -5.16 7.72
CA GLY A 324 -10.94 -4.76 7.89
C GLY A 324 -11.99 -5.65 7.24
N ASP A 325 -11.54 -6.70 6.55
CA ASP A 325 -12.40 -7.69 5.91
C ASP A 325 -11.77 -9.08 6.02
N ASP A 326 -12.05 -9.77 7.12
CA ASP A 326 -11.52 -11.11 7.43
C ASP A 326 -12.02 -12.18 6.44
N GLU A 327 -13.06 -11.86 5.65
CA GLU A 327 -13.62 -12.73 4.61
C GLU A 327 -12.99 -12.48 3.23
N ALA A 328 -12.24 -11.39 3.05
CA ALA A 328 -11.65 -11.02 1.77
C ALA A 328 -10.22 -11.57 1.61
N ASP A 329 -9.95 -12.07 0.40
CA ASP A 329 -8.65 -12.58 -0.04
C ASP A 329 -7.81 -11.49 -0.70
N TRP A 330 -6.49 -11.67 -0.70
CA TRP A 330 -5.59 -10.86 -1.50
C TRP A 330 -5.69 -11.23 -2.99
N PRO A 331 -5.57 -10.26 -3.93
CA PRO A 331 -5.73 -10.55 -5.35
C PRO A 331 -4.55 -11.40 -5.84
N ARG A 332 -4.83 -12.41 -6.66
CA ARG A 332 -3.81 -13.31 -7.22
C ARG A 332 -2.65 -12.52 -7.81
N GLY A 333 -1.43 -12.86 -7.43
CA GLY A 333 -0.21 -12.20 -7.92
C GLY A 333 0.27 -11.03 -7.09
N SER A 334 -0.51 -10.55 -6.12
CA SER A 334 -0.12 -9.41 -5.27
C SER A 334 0.69 -9.79 -4.02
N VAL A 335 0.64 -11.07 -3.65
CA VAL A 335 1.43 -11.66 -2.56
C VAL A 335 2.39 -12.68 -3.19
N PRO A 336 3.62 -12.82 -2.68
CA PRO A 336 4.58 -13.76 -3.23
C PRO A 336 4.15 -15.20 -2.93
N GLU A 337 4.07 -16.04 -3.96
CA GLU A 337 3.70 -17.45 -3.80
C GLU A 337 4.71 -18.19 -2.91
N GLY A 338 4.21 -19.00 -1.97
CA GLY A 338 5.05 -19.82 -1.08
C GLY A 338 5.70 -19.06 0.09
N ALA A 339 5.34 -17.79 0.32
CA ALA A 339 5.85 -16.98 1.42
C ALA A 339 5.65 -17.63 2.82
N ASP A 340 4.59 -18.42 3.01
CA ASP A 340 4.30 -19.12 4.27
C ASP A 340 4.87 -20.54 4.37
N ALA A 341 5.26 -21.17 3.25
CA ALA A 341 5.66 -22.59 3.25
C ALA A 341 6.98 -22.87 3.99
N ARG A 342 7.81 -21.85 4.24
CA ARG A 342 9.07 -21.97 5.00
C ARG A 342 8.94 -21.63 6.48
N ALA A 343 7.82 -21.04 6.92
CA ALA A 343 7.60 -20.67 8.32
C ALA A 343 7.09 -21.85 9.19
N GLY A 344 6.64 -22.95 8.58
CA GLY A 344 6.02 -24.08 9.29
C GLY A 344 6.77 -25.42 9.26
N ARG A 345 7.88 -25.57 8.53
CA ARG A 345 8.68 -26.82 8.53
C ARG A 345 9.88 -26.72 9.48
N LYS A 346 9.61 -26.65 10.78
CA LYS A 346 10.42 -27.34 11.78
C LYS A 346 9.57 -28.47 12.34
N GLY A 347 9.52 -29.55 11.56
CA GLY A 347 8.99 -30.81 12.04
C GLY A 347 9.90 -31.34 13.13
N ASP A 348 9.25 -31.82 14.18
CA ASP A 348 9.79 -32.72 15.19
C ASP A 348 10.79 -33.71 14.58
N GLN A 349 11.99 -33.74 15.15
CA GLN A 349 12.71 -34.98 15.32
C GLN A 349 13.69 -34.86 16.50
N LEU A 350 13.49 -35.80 17.44
CA LEU A 350 14.42 -36.31 18.46
C LEU A 350 14.56 -35.38 19.70
N SER A 351 14.16 -35.79 20.91
CA SER A 351 14.53 -37.05 21.56
C SER A 351 13.44 -37.62 22.49
N LEU A 352 13.15 -38.91 22.29
CA LEU A 352 12.93 -39.85 23.39
C LEU A 352 14.20 -40.70 23.48
N LEU A 353 14.69 -40.86 24.72
CA LEU A 353 15.88 -41.58 25.19
C LEU A 353 17.22 -40.84 25.04
#